data_AF-A0A149UW83-F1
#
_entry.id   AF-A0A149UW83-F1
#
_cell.length_a   1.000
_cell.length_b   1.000
_cell.length_c   1.000
_cell.angle_alpha   90.00
_cell.angle_beta   90.00
_cell.angle_gamma   90.00
#
_symmetry.space_group_name_H-M   'P 1'
#
loop_
_entity.id
_entity.type
_entity.pdbx_description
1 polymer ?
#
loop_
_entity_poly.entity_id
_entity_poly.type
_entity_poly.pdbx_seq_one_letter_code
_entity_poly.pdbx_strand_id
1 'polypeptide(L)'
;MEVAISRVEKPPTDFAVTPFFRYETVEDVEASRREKRAVMKTIELCEMRIAGEKNYIPTVPADSIWKTENGQAITYAERFSEQYQQFKLGATQSGDGTPLQQLRPFGISDAQISLCRALRIYSIEAVHSLEGASLKALGVSCNELKRMANAWMAEQARGGHVVSELDALRRKVAELEAEKAAERVVAEEALEEAAADAEIVSAFSGMTEDQLKAYIKERTGAAPRGNPSRETLLRMAEEA
;
A
#
# COMPACT_ATOMS: atom_id res chain seq x y z
N MET A 1 37.00 4.12 -29.10
CA MET A 1 35.75 3.41 -29.39
C MET A 1 34.71 4.48 -29.68
N GLU A 2 34.12 4.51 -30.87
CA GLU A 2 33.00 5.41 -31.14
C GLU A 2 31.81 4.92 -30.31
N VAL A 3 31.30 5.78 -29.43
CA VAL A 3 30.07 5.50 -28.69
C VAL A 3 28.93 5.65 -29.69
N ALA A 4 28.30 4.53 -30.05
CA ALA A 4 27.14 4.54 -30.92
C ALA A 4 25.94 5.12 -30.15
N ILE A 5 25.73 6.43 -30.28
CA ILE A 5 24.56 7.10 -29.73
C ILE A 5 23.35 6.73 -30.58
N SER A 6 22.49 5.85 -30.05
CA SER A 6 21.29 5.38 -30.78
C SER A 6 20.01 6.02 -30.24
N ARG A 7 19.10 6.39 -31.15
CA ARG A 7 17.76 6.89 -30.80
C ARG A 7 16.85 5.70 -30.47
N VAL A 8 16.06 5.82 -29.40
CA VAL A 8 15.07 4.81 -29.02
C VAL A 8 13.74 5.11 -29.73
N GLU A 9 13.39 4.31 -30.74
CA GLU A 9 12.20 4.53 -31.58
C GLU A 9 10.86 4.18 -30.90
N LYS A 10 10.86 3.26 -29.93
CA LYS A 10 9.66 2.90 -29.16
C LYS A 10 10.03 2.76 -27.68
N PRO A 11 9.40 3.53 -26.77
CA PRO A 11 9.72 3.42 -25.35
C PRO A 11 9.25 2.04 -24.87
N PRO A 12 10.15 1.18 -24.37
CA PRO A 12 9.74 -0.03 -23.68
C PRO A 12 9.02 0.36 -22.38
N THR A 13 8.21 -0.55 -21.83
CA THR A 13 7.66 -0.41 -20.48
C THR A 13 8.78 -0.20 -19.47
N ASP A 14 8.55 0.57 -18.41
CA ASP A 14 9.63 0.98 -17.49
C ASP A 14 10.37 -0.22 -16.89
N PHE A 15 9.67 -1.30 -16.55
CA PHE A 15 10.29 -2.55 -16.06
C PHE A 15 11.11 -3.32 -17.09
N ALA A 16 10.94 -3.05 -18.39
CA ALA A 16 11.71 -3.70 -19.45
C ALA A 16 13.05 -3.01 -19.71
N VAL A 17 13.31 -1.84 -19.11
CA VAL A 17 14.57 -1.10 -19.25
C VAL A 17 15.22 -0.93 -17.88
N THR A 18 16.46 -1.37 -17.75
CA THR A 18 17.29 -1.01 -16.61
C THR A 18 18.28 0.07 -17.03
N PRO A 19 18.10 1.33 -16.61
CA PRO A 19 19.07 2.39 -16.89
C PRO A 19 20.36 2.15 -16.12
N PHE A 20 21.50 2.45 -16.75
CA PHE A 20 22.81 2.38 -16.13
C PHE A 20 23.62 3.61 -16.52
N PHE A 21 23.91 4.46 -15.55
CA PHE A 21 24.66 5.68 -15.73
C PHE A 21 26.16 5.46 -15.51
N ARG A 22 26.98 6.06 -16.36
CA ARG A 22 28.44 6.08 -16.20
C ARG A 22 29.07 7.32 -16.80
N TYR A 23 30.27 7.65 -16.32
CA TYR A 23 31.12 8.65 -16.97
C TYR A 23 31.84 8.02 -18.15
N GLU A 24 31.90 8.73 -19.27
CA GLU A 24 32.77 8.39 -20.40
C GLU A 24 33.51 9.64 -20.86
N THR A 25 34.77 9.45 -21.26
CA THR A 25 35.58 10.52 -21.82
C THR A 25 35.56 10.38 -23.33
N VAL A 26 34.86 11.31 -23.99
CA VAL A 26 34.68 11.35 -25.44
C VAL A 26 35.41 12.57 -26.00
N GLU A 27 35.87 12.48 -27.24
CA GLU A 27 36.48 13.62 -27.91
C GLU A 27 35.41 14.65 -28.28
N ASP A 28 35.65 15.91 -27.93
CA ASP A 28 34.86 17.04 -28.39
C ASP A 28 35.33 17.42 -29.80
N VAL A 29 34.66 16.88 -30.82
CA VAL A 29 35.06 17.02 -32.23
C VAL A 29 35.15 18.50 -32.65
N GLU A 30 34.28 19.36 -32.13
CA GLU A 30 34.26 20.79 -32.47
C GLU A 30 35.43 21.53 -31.81
N ALA A 31 35.65 21.28 -30.51
CA ALA A 31 36.77 21.87 -29.78
C ALA A 31 38.11 21.36 -30.33
N SER A 32 38.23 20.06 -30.61
CA SER A 32 39.42 19.46 -31.21
C SER A 32 39.77 20.07 -32.55
N ARG A 33 38.76 20.29 -33.41
CA ARG A 33 38.94 20.93 -34.72
C ARG A 33 39.42 22.38 -34.58
N ARG A 34 38.87 23.12 -33.62
CA ARG A 34 39.22 24.53 -33.36
C ARG A 34 40.62 24.67 -32.78
N GLU A 35 41.01 23.80 -31.86
CA GLU A 35 42.30 23.87 -31.16
C GLU A 35 43.42 23.09 -31.86
N LYS A 36 43.10 22.34 -32.93
CA LYS A 36 44.04 21.49 -33.69
C LYS A 36 44.79 20.47 -32.81
N ARG A 37 44.17 20.05 -31.71
CA ARG A 37 44.64 19.01 -30.80
C ARG A 37 43.44 18.26 -30.24
N ALA A 38 43.60 17.01 -29.82
CA ALA A 38 42.52 16.26 -29.21
C ALA A 38 42.08 16.94 -27.89
N VAL A 39 40.86 17.45 -27.85
CA VAL A 39 40.20 17.98 -26.66
C VAL A 39 39.21 16.93 -26.20
N MET A 40 39.47 16.34 -25.03
CA MET A 40 38.63 15.31 -24.45
C MET A 40 37.68 15.94 -23.44
N LYS A 41 36.40 15.56 -23.47
CA LYS A 41 35.38 15.97 -22.51
C LYS A 41 34.79 14.74 -21.82
N THR A 42 34.66 14.82 -20.50
CA THR A 42 33.91 13.82 -19.74
C THR A 42 32.42 14.15 -19.82
N ILE A 43 31.63 13.20 -20.31
CA ILE A 43 30.18 13.28 -20.38
C ILE A 43 29.55 12.15 -19.57
N GLU A 44 28.32 12.38 -19.14
CA GLU A 44 27.51 11.40 -18.46
C GLU A 44 26.64 10.69 -19.47
N LEU A 45 26.73 9.37 -19.50
CA LEU A 45 25.97 8.53 -20.41
C LEU A 45 24.97 7.69 -19.61
N CYS A 46 23.79 7.49 -20.21
CA CYS A 46 22.77 6.56 -19.81
C CYS A 46 22.76 5.39 -20.80
N GLU A 47 23.14 4.21 -20.34
CA GLU A 47 22.96 2.95 -21.06
C GLU A 47 21.60 2.36 -20.70
N MET A 48 20.76 2.11 -21.71
CA MET A 48 19.45 1.50 -21.52
C MET A 48 19.57 -0.01 -21.74
N ARG A 49 19.65 -0.77 -20.65
CA ARG A 49 19.72 -2.23 -20.71
C ARG A 49 18.32 -2.81 -20.87
N ILE A 50 17.98 -3.22 -22.09
CA ILE A 50 16.66 -3.77 -22.41
C ILE A 50 16.62 -5.26 -22.05
N ALA A 51 15.59 -5.67 -21.33
CA ALA A 51 15.39 -7.03 -20.85
C ALA A 51 15.29 -8.03 -22.03
N GLY A 52 16.16 -9.04 -22.02
CA GLY A 52 16.18 -10.11 -23.02
C GLY A 52 16.83 -9.74 -24.36
N GLU A 53 17.26 -8.48 -24.54
CA GLU A 53 17.97 -8.03 -25.73
C GLU A 53 19.48 -8.01 -25.49
N LYS A 54 20.23 -8.80 -26.28
CA LYS A 54 21.69 -8.93 -26.13
C LYS A 54 22.45 -7.96 -27.00
N ASN A 55 21.96 -7.70 -28.20
CA ASN A 55 22.70 -7.07 -29.28
C ASN A 55 22.47 -5.56 -29.36
N TYR A 56 21.39 -5.08 -28.75
CA TYR A 56 21.03 -3.66 -28.77
C TYR A 56 21.06 -3.06 -27.35
N ILE A 57 21.97 -2.09 -27.16
CA ILE A 57 22.12 -1.32 -25.93
C ILE A 57 22.16 0.16 -26.31
N PRO A 58 21.02 0.85 -26.31
CA PRO A 58 21.01 2.28 -26.54
C PRO A 58 21.86 2.99 -25.49
N THR A 59 22.82 3.77 -25.95
CA THR A 59 23.65 4.63 -25.10
C THR A 59 23.38 6.07 -25.50
N VAL A 60 22.95 6.89 -24.56
CA VAL A 60 22.58 8.29 -24.82
C VAL A 60 23.18 9.19 -23.75
N PRO A 61 23.48 10.47 -24.03
CA PRO A 61 23.85 11.42 -23.00
C PRO A 61 22.75 11.57 -21.95
N ALA A 62 23.10 11.63 -20.67
CA ALA A 62 22.14 11.71 -19.56
C ALA A 62 21.30 13.00 -19.61
N ASP A 63 21.90 14.09 -20.10
CA ASP A 63 21.32 15.41 -20.31
C ASP A 63 20.51 15.52 -21.62
N SER A 64 20.51 14.47 -22.46
CA SER A 64 19.72 14.48 -23.70
C SER A 64 18.22 14.36 -23.42
N ILE A 65 17.42 14.99 -24.29
CA ILE A 65 15.96 15.01 -24.18
C ILE A 65 15.41 13.63 -24.53
N TRP A 66 14.67 13.03 -23.61
CA TRP A 66 13.94 11.78 -23.83
C TRP A 66 12.58 12.02 -24.49
N LYS A 67 11.77 12.93 -23.93
CA LYS A 67 10.43 13.28 -24.43
C LYS A 67 10.11 14.73 -24.05
N THR A 68 9.29 15.39 -24.85
CA THR A 68 8.65 16.64 -24.45
C THR A 68 7.21 16.36 -24.04
N GLU A 69 6.86 16.73 -22.81
CA GLU A 69 5.52 16.54 -22.24
C GLU A 69 5.00 17.89 -21.76
N ASN A 70 3.80 18.30 -22.22
CA ASN A 70 3.19 19.59 -21.90
C ASN A 70 4.11 20.81 -22.13
N GLY A 71 4.98 20.74 -23.14
CA GLY A 71 5.95 21.80 -23.46
C GLY A 71 7.22 21.79 -22.62
N GLN A 72 7.33 20.90 -21.63
CA GLN A 72 8.54 20.69 -20.84
C GLN A 72 9.37 19.55 -21.44
N ALA A 73 10.65 19.80 -21.67
CA ALA A 73 11.59 18.76 -22.08
C ALA A 73 11.98 17.93 -20.84
N ILE A 74 11.74 16.62 -20.90
CA ILE A 74 12.17 15.65 -19.89
C ILE A 74 13.42 14.96 -20.41
N THR A 75 14.50 15.05 -19.64
CA THR A 75 15.79 14.40 -19.94
C THR A 75 15.82 12.95 -19.47
N TYR A 76 16.80 12.17 -19.94
CA TYR A 76 17.01 10.81 -19.44
C TYR A 76 17.38 10.77 -17.95
N ALA A 77 18.12 11.77 -17.47
CA ALA A 77 18.42 11.94 -16.05
C ALA A 77 17.15 12.20 -15.21
N GLU A 78 16.20 12.98 -15.73
CA GLU A 78 14.92 13.22 -15.04
C GLU A 78 13.99 12.01 -15.08
N ARG A 79 13.93 11.31 -16.23
CA ARG A 79 13.13 10.08 -16.35
C ARG A 79 13.59 9.01 -15.34
N PHE A 80 14.90 8.80 -15.23
CA PHE A 80 15.51 7.79 -14.36
C PHE A 80 16.20 8.45 -13.17
N SER A 81 15.46 9.33 -12.49
CA SER A 81 16.00 10.18 -11.43
C SER A 81 16.58 9.39 -10.25
N GLU A 82 15.96 8.29 -9.85
CA GLU A 82 16.45 7.44 -8.76
C GLU A 82 17.82 6.82 -9.08
N GLN A 83 17.97 6.22 -10.25
CA GLN A 83 19.25 5.61 -10.66
C GLN A 83 20.32 6.67 -10.92
N TYR A 84 19.92 7.84 -11.44
CA TYR A 84 20.83 8.96 -11.62
C TYR A 84 21.33 9.50 -10.27
N GLN A 85 20.47 9.61 -9.27
CA GLN A 85 20.88 9.96 -7.90
C GLN A 85 21.84 8.92 -7.32
N GLN A 86 21.53 7.62 -7.47
CA GLN A 86 22.42 6.53 -7.03
C GLN A 86 23.80 6.64 -7.69
N PHE A 87 23.84 6.90 -9.00
CA PHE A 87 25.07 7.14 -9.74
C PHE A 87 25.87 8.34 -9.19
N LYS A 88 25.21 9.46 -8.91
CA LYS A 88 25.85 10.65 -8.36
C LYS A 88 26.40 10.44 -6.94
N LEU A 89 25.71 9.64 -6.14
CA LEU A 89 26.14 9.27 -4.79
C LEU A 89 27.22 8.17 -4.80
N GLY A 90 27.56 7.60 -5.95
CA GLY A 90 28.48 6.46 -6.05
C GLY A 90 27.91 5.17 -5.46
N ALA A 91 26.59 5.08 -5.28
CA ALA A 91 25.89 3.91 -4.79
C ALA A 91 25.74 2.85 -5.91
N THR A 92 25.42 1.62 -5.51
CA THR A 92 25.09 0.57 -6.49
C THR A 92 23.78 0.91 -7.18
N GLN A 93 23.80 0.99 -8.51
CA GLN A 93 22.61 1.25 -9.31
C GLN A 93 21.72 0.01 -9.39
N SER A 94 20.48 0.12 -8.92
CA SER A 94 19.47 -0.94 -8.98
C SER A 94 18.42 -0.63 -10.04
N GLY A 95 18.03 -1.64 -10.82
CA GLY A 95 16.90 -1.52 -11.74
C GLY A 95 15.56 -1.53 -11.00
N ASP A 96 14.53 -1.01 -11.66
CA ASP A 96 13.18 -0.97 -11.11
C ASP A 96 12.51 -2.35 -11.08
N GLY A 97 11.67 -2.54 -10.06
CA GLY A 97 10.85 -3.74 -9.88
C GLY A 97 11.37 -4.70 -8.80
N THR A 98 10.69 -5.82 -8.69
CA THR A 98 10.91 -6.80 -7.64
C THR A 98 12.11 -7.69 -7.98
N PRO A 99 13.10 -7.86 -7.08
CA PRO A 99 14.29 -8.66 -7.37
C PRO A 99 13.96 -10.14 -7.66
N LEU A 100 14.65 -10.72 -8.65
CA LEU A 100 14.47 -12.13 -9.05
C LEU A 100 14.66 -13.15 -7.91
N GLN A 101 15.41 -12.78 -6.87
CA GLN A 101 15.61 -13.61 -5.68
C GLN A 101 14.30 -13.89 -4.93
N GLN A 102 13.28 -13.04 -5.07
CA GLN A 102 11.97 -13.28 -4.48
C GLN A 102 11.21 -14.44 -5.16
N LEU A 103 11.68 -14.95 -6.31
CA LEU A 103 11.13 -16.18 -6.92
C LEU A 103 11.67 -17.46 -6.28
N ARG A 104 12.54 -17.40 -5.26
CA ARG A 104 13.05 -18.59 -4.56
C ARG A 104 11.95 -19.51 -4.00
N PRO A 105 10.86 -19.02 -3.39
CA PRO A 105 9.73 -19.88 -2.99
C PRO A 105 9.07 -20.63 -4.15
N PHE A 106 9.18 -20.10 -5.38
CA PHE A 106 8.62 -20.71 -6.59
C PHE A 106 9.60 -21.67 -7.30
N GLY A 107 10.82 -21.82 -6.76
CA GLY A 107 11.81 -22.78 -7.24
C GLY A 107 12.88 -22.21 -8.18
N ILE A 108 13.07 -20.89 -8.25
CA ILE A 108 14.14 -20.33 -9.07
C ILE A 108 15.52 -20.76 -8.54
N SER A 109 16.39 -21.23 -9.44
CA SER A 109 17.77 -21.59 -9.12
C SER A 109 18.74 -20.42 -9.31
N ASP A 110 19.90 -20.46 -8.65
CA ASP A 110 20.94 -19.43 -8.84
C ASP A 110 21.48 -19.44 -10.29
N ALA A 111 21.47 -20.59 -10.97
CA ALA A 111 21.80 -20.70 -12.40
C ALA A 111 20.81 -19.92 -13.28
N GLN A 112 19.51 -20.03 -12.99
CA GLN A 112 18.46 -19.26 -13.68
C GLN A 112 18.57 -17.76 -13.40
N ILE A 113 18.90 -17.37 -12.17
CA ILE A 113 19.17 -15.95 -11.83
C ILE A 113 20.39 -15.44 -12.61
N SER A 114 21.46 -16.22 -12.68
CA SER A 114 22.67 -15.89 -13.46
C SER A 114 22.35 -15.73 -14.95
N LEU A 115 21.54 -16.64 -15.51
CA LEU A 115 21.05 -16.55 -16.89
C LEU A 115 20.24 -15.27 -17.14
N CYS A 116 19.32 -14.93 -16.23
CA CYS A 116 18.54 -13.69 -16.33
C CYS A 116 19.44 -12.45 -16.32
N ARG A 117 20.45 -12.41 -15.43
CA ARG A 117 21.44 -11.32 -15.38
C ARG A 117 22.26 -11.21 -16.67
N ALA A 118 22.67 -12.34 -17.26
CA ALA A 118 23.37 -12.36 -18.54
C ALA A 118 22.51 -11.80 -19.69
N LEU A 119 21.18 -11.88 -19.56
CA LEU A 119 20.19 -11.34 -20.48
C LEU A 119 19.65 -9.96 -20.05
N ARG A 120 20.27 -9.32 -19.04
CA ARG A 120 19.88 -8.00 -18.53
C ARG A 120 18.46 -7.95 -17.98
N ILE A 121 17.98 -9.07 -17.46
CA ILE A 121 16.69 -9.19 -16.79
C ILE A 121 16.96 -9.17 -15.29
N TYR A 122 16.48 -8.13 -14.60
CA TYR A 122 16.77 -7.89 -13.18
C TYR A 122 15.56 -8.00 -12.26
N SER A 123 14.35 -7.93 -12.80
CA SER A 123 13.09 -7.94 -12.03
C SER A 123 12.11 -9.02 -12.48
N ILE A 124 11.19 -9.38 -11.59
CA ILE A 124 10.13 -10.37 -11.84
C ILE A 124 9.15 -9.84 -12.89
N GLU A 125 8.83 -8.56 -12.82
CA GLU A 125 7.97 -7.85 -13.75
C GLU A 125 8.58 -7.83 -15.15
N ALA A 126 9.92 -7.66 -15.25
CA ALA A 126 10.63 -7.82 -16.51
C ALA A 126 10.39 -9.22 -17.09
N VAL A 127 10.65 -10.30 -16.33
CA VAL A 127 10.38 -11.69 -16.77
C VAL A 127 8.93 -11.88 -17.19
N HIS A 128 7.99 -11.35 -16.41
CA HIS A 128 6.56 -11.44 -16.70
C HIS A 128 6.17 -10.71 -18.00
N SER A 129 6.84 -9.61 -18.34
CA SER A 129 6.57 -8.85 -19.56
C SER A 129 7.24 -9.41 -20.83
N LEU A 130 8.22 -10.33 -20.71
CA LEU A 130 8.97 -10.83 -21.86
C LEU A 130 8.09 -11.61 -22.85
N GLU A 131 8.19 -11.30 -24.13
CA GLU A 131 7.49 -12.04 -25.19
C GLU A 131 8.39 -12.27 -26.41
N GLY A 132 7.94 -13.11 -27.34
CA GLY A 132 8.58 -13.27 -28.65
C GLY A 132 10.05 -13.69 -28.60
N ALA A 133 10.90 -12.94 -29.30
CA ALA A 133 12.32 -13.24 -29.44
C ALA A 133 13.08 -13.14 -28.11
N SER A 134 12.78 -12.12 -27.29
CA SER A 134 13.39 -11.89 -25.99
C SER A 134 13.07 -13.00 -25.00
N LEU A 135 11.86 -13.58 -25.07
CA LEU A 135 11.49 -14.76 -24.28
C LEU A 135 12.23 -16.02 -24.78
N LYS A 136 12.34 -16.20 -26.10
CA LYS A 136 13.08 -17.33 -26.69
C LYS A 136 14.57 -17.29 -26.34
N ALA A 137 15.14 -16.10 -26.11
CA ALA A 137 16.54 -15.93 -25.70
C ALA A 137 16.87 -16.57 -24.34
N LEU A 138 15.86 -16.84 -23.50
CA LEU A 138 16.00 -17.59 -22.24
C LEU A 138 16.18 -19.10 -22.45
N GLY A 139 16.00 -19.60 -23.67
CA GLY A 139 16.20 -21.01 -24.00
C GLY A 139 15.24 -21.93 -23.24
N VAL A 140 15.76 -23.04 -22.72
CA VAL A 140 14.95 -24.11 -22.10
C VAL A 140 14.21 -23.62 -20.84
N SER A 141 14.80 -22.70 -20.07
CA SER A 141 14.22 -22.19 -18.83
C SER A 141 13.10 -21.17 -19.03
N CYS A 142 12.78 -20.79 -20.27
CA CYS A 142 11.79 -19.73 -20.55
C CYS A 142 10.40 -20.04 -19.97
N ASN A 143 9.90 -21.26 -20.17
CA ASN A 143 8.56 -21.67 -19.73
C ASN A 143 8.47 -21.72 -18.20
N GLU A 144 9.50 -22.25 -17.54
CA GLU A 144 9.55 -22.33 -16.08
C GLU A 144 9.62 -20.95 -15.46
N LEU A 145 10.48 -20.07 -15.98
CA LEU A 145 10.61 -18.68 -15.51
C LEU A 145 9.31 -17.90 -15.68
N LYS A 146 8.64 -18.05 -16.83
CA LYS A 146 7.32 -17.45 -17.05
C LYS A 146 6.26 -17.99 -16.10
N ARG A 147 6.23 -19.30 -15.87
CA ARG A 147 5.31 -19.92 -14.91
C ARG A 147 5.54 -19.37 -13.49
N MET A 148 6.79 -19.28 -13.05
CA MET A 148 7.15 -18.73 -11.73
C MET A 148 6.78 -17.25 -11.60
N ALA A 149 7.10 -16.43 -12.61
CA ALA A 149 6.74 -15.02 -12.62
C ALA A 149 5.21 -14.83 -12.61
N ASN A 150 4.47 -15.59 -13.42
CA ASN A 150 3.00 -15.56 -13.41
C ASN A 150 2.41 -15.97 -12.05
N ALA A 151 2.98 -16.99 -11.42
CA ALA A 151 2.55 -17.45 -10.09
C ALA A 151 2.78 -16.38 -9.02
N TRP A 152 3.93 -15.68 -9.07
CA TRP A 152 4.18 -14.53 -8.20
C TRP A 152 3.14 -13.42 -8.42
N MET A 153 2.87 -13.05 -9.68
CA MET A 153 1.92 -11.98 -9.99
C MET A 153 0.50 -12.34 -9.51
N ALA A 154 0.11 -13.60 -9.67
CA ALA A 154 -1.16 -14.10 -9.16
C ALA A 154 -1.22 -14.09 -7.63
N GLU A 155 -0.14 -14.44 -6.94
CA GLU A 155 -0.07 -14.39 -5.48
C GLU A 155 -0.23 -12.96 -4.96
N GLN A 156 0.37 -12.00 -5.63
CA GLN A 156 0.38 -10.60 -5.18
C GLN A 156 -0.96 -9.92 -5.45
N ALA A 157 -1.62 -10.27 -6.55
CA ALA A 157 -3.02 -9.93 -6.78
C ALA A 157 -3.94 -10.50 -5.69
N ARG A 158 -3.71 -11.76 -5.27
CA ARG A 158 -4.48 -12.38 -4.16
C ARG A 158 -4.19 -11.74 -2.81
N GLY A 159 -2.92 -11.48 -2.48
CA GLY A 159 -2.52 -10.83 -1.23
C GLY A 159 -3.15 -9.44 -1.09
N GLY A 160 -3.18 -8.65 -2.16
CA GLY A 160 -3.88 -7.37 -2.18
C GLY A 160 -5.39 -7.49 -1.90
N HIS A 161 -6.04 -8.52 -2.44
CA HIS A 161 -7.44 -8.82 -2.15
C HIS A 161 -7.65 -9.16 -0.67
N VAL A 162 -6.83 -10.05 -0.11
CA VAL A 162 -6.92 -10.47 1.31
C VAL A 162 -6.73 -9.28 2.26
N VAL A 163 -5.80 -8.38 1.97
CA VAL A 163 -5.60 -7.16 2.79
C VAL A 163 -6.83 -6.25 2.73
N SER A 164 -7.42 -6.06 1.55
CA SER A 164 -8.64 -5.26 1.39
C SER A 164 -9.84 -5.87 2.12
N GLU A 165 -9.97 -7.20 2.11
CA GLU A 165 -11.02 -7.91 2.84
C GLU A 165 -10.80 -7.84 4.35
N LEU A 166 -9.56 -7.95 4.83
CA LEU A 166 -9.23 -7.79 6.24
C LEU A 166 -9.57 -6.40 6.75
N ASP A 167 -9.29 -5.35 5.97
CA ASP A 167 -9.66 -3.98 6.35
C ASP A 167 -11.17 -3.77 6.36
N ALA A 168 -11.90 -4.36 5.40
CA ALA A 168 -13.36 -4.35 5.40
C ALA A 168 -13.96 -5.11 6.58
N LEU A 169 -13.40 -6.28 6.93
CA LEU A 169 -13.82 -7.07 8.09
C LEU A 169 -13.53 -6.34 9.40
N ARG A 170 -12.36 -5.73 9.54
CA ARG A 170 -12.01 -4.91 10.73
C ARG A 170 -12.98 -3.75 10.93
N ARG A 171 -13.40 -3.09 9.86
CA ARG A 171 -14.44 -2.04 9.94
C ARG A 171 -15.77 -2.58 10.42
N LYS A 172 -16.22 -3.73 9.90
CA LYS A 172 -17.45 -4.38 10.35
C LYS A 172 -17.39 -4.83 11.80
N VAL A 173 -16.25 -5.36 12.24
CA VAL A 173 -16.06 -5.75 13.65
C VAL A 173 -16.14 -4.52 14.55
N ALA A 174 -15.49 -3.41 14.19
CA ALA A 174 -15.57 -2.17 14.96
C ALA A 174 -17.00 -1.60 15.03
N GLU A 175 -17.77 -1.69 13.95
CA GLU A 175 -19.17 -1.25 13.90
C GLU A 175 -20.05 -2.13 14.81
N LEU A 176 -19.94 -3.45 14.70
CA LEU A 176 -20.70 -4.39 15.55
C LEU A 176 -20.31 -4.30 17.03
N GLU A 177 -19.03 -4.04 17.33
CA GLU A 177 -18.58 -3.81 18.70
C GLU A 177 -19.15 -2.49 19.25
N ALA A 178 -19.25 -1.44 18.44
CA ALA A 178 -19.90 -0.19 18.83
C ALA A 178 -21.40 -0.35 19.04
N GLU A 179 -22.10 -1.10 18.19
CA GLU A 179 -23.52 -1.43 18.36
C GLU A 179 -23.75 -2.23 19.64
N LYS A 180 -22.95 -3.27 19.90
CA LYS A 180 -23.04 -4.05 21.15
C LYS A 180 -22.70 -3.25 22.39
N ALA A 181 -21.74 -2.32 22.28
CA ALA A 181 -21.44 -1.41 23.39
C ALA A 181 -22.61 -0.47 23.67
N ALA A 182 -23.25 0.08 22.63
CA ALA A 182 -24.45 0.90 22.78
C ALA A 182 -25.63 0.10 23.35
N GLU A 183 -25.88 -1.11 22.86
CA GLU A 183 -26.91 -2.01 23.42
C GLU A 183 -26.64 -2.35 24.88
N ARG A 184 -25.38 -2.56 25.26
CA ARG A 184 -25.01 -2.84 26.64
C ARG A 184 -25.22 -1.63 27.55
N VAL A 185 -24.93 -0.42 27.09
CA VAL A 185 -25.20 0.82 27.85
C VAL A 185 -26.70 0.99 28.05
N VAL A 186 -27.51 0.80 27.00
CA VAL A 186 -28.98 0.86 27.12
C VAL A 186 -29.52 -0.22 28.05
N ALA A 187 -28.95 -1.43 28.02
CA ALA A 187 -29.34 -2.50 28.92
C ALA A 187 -28.93 -2.23 30.38
N GLU A 188 -27.75 -1.64 30.62
CA GLU A 188 -27.31 -1.23 31.96
C GLU A 188 -28.18 -0.07 32.50
N GLU A 189 -28.52 0.93 31.68
CA GLU A 189 -29.45 2.01 32.06
C GLU A 189 -30.84 1.48 32.42
N ALA A 190 -31.39 0.56 31.61
CA ALA A 190 -32.68 -0.06 31.90
C ALA A 190 -32.68 -0.94 33.17
N LEU A 191 -31.53 -1.56 33.49
CA LEU A 191 -31.35 -2.34 34.72
C LEU A 191 -31.23 -1.43 35.95
N GLU A 192 -30.55 -0.29 35.85
CA GLU A 192 -30.47 0.70 36.93
C GLU A 192 -31.83 1.35 37.21
N GLU A 193 -32.60 1.69 36.18
CA GLU A 193 -33.96 2.23 36.32
C GLU A 193 -34.89 1.21 36.99
N ALA A 194 -34.86 -0.06 36.54
CA ALA A 194 -35.63 -1.13 37.16
C ALA A 194 -35.20 -1.45 38.62
N ALA A 195 -33.91 -1.29 38.94
CA ALA A 195 -33.41 -1.46 40.31
C ALA A 195 -33.83 -0.31 41.23
N ALA A 196 -33.81 0.93 40.73
CA ALA A 196 -34.29 2.10 41.47
C ALA A 196 -35.81 1.98 41.77
N ASP A 197 -36.61 1.58 40.78
CA ASP A 197 -38.03 1.34 40.96
C ASP A 197 -38.30 0.23 41.99
N ALA A 198 -37.53 -0.86 41.96
CA ALA A 198 -37.66 -1.95 42.92
C ALA A 198 -37.29 -1.54 44.36
N GLU A 199 -36.30 -0.65 44.52
CA GLU A 199 -35.88 -0.13 45.82
C GLU A 199 -36.94 0.80 46.44
N ILE A 200 -37.60 1.61 45.61
CA ILE A 200 -38.73 2.45 46.01
C ILE A 200 -39.90 1.58 46.49
N VAL A 201 -40.29 0.56 45.72
CA VAL A 201 -41.39 -0.36 46.09
C VAL A 201 -41.05 -1.13 47.39
N SER A 202 -39.78 -1.51 47.58
CA SER A 202 -39.34 -2.19 48.79
C SER A 202 -39.44 -1.30 50.04
N ALA A 203 -39.06 -0.02 49.94
CA ALA A 203 -39.08 0.92 51.06
C ALA A 203 -40.49 1.15 51.64
N PHE A 204 -41.54 1.08 50.82
CA PHE A 204 -42.92 1.26 51.26
C PHE A 204 -43.63 -0.06 51.64
N SER A 205 -43.12 -1.21 51.18
CA SER A 205 -43.70 -2.53 51.49
C SER A 205 -43.69 -2.88 52.99
N GLY A 206 -42.68 -2.41 53.72
CA GLY A 206 -42.53 -2.61 55.16
C GLY A 206 -43.32 -1.64 56.04
N MET A 207 -43.92 -0.59 55.46
CA MET A 207 -44.71 0.38 56.21
C MET A 207 -46.14 -0.13 56.45
N THR A 208 -46.63 0.12 57.66
CA THR A 208 -48.04 -0.12 58.01
C THR A 208 -48.95 0.94 57.37
N GLU A 209 -50.25 0.64 57.22
CA GLU A 209 -51.19 1.56 56.56
C GLU A 209 -51.26 2.94 57.22
N ASP A 210 -51.10 3.01 58.54
CA ASP A 210 -51.08 4.26 59.29
C ASP A 210 -49.78 5.06 59.05
N GLN A 211 -48.64 4.36 58.87
CA GLN A 211 -47.37 4.98 58.51
C GLN A 211 -47.38 5.52 57.08
N LEU A 212 -48.01 4.81 56.12
CA LEU A 212 -48.20 5.29 54.75
C LEU A 212 -49.07 6.55 54.70
N LYS A 213 -50.17 6.58 55.46
CA LYS A 213 -51.03 7.78 55.57
C LYS A 213 -50.29 8.97 56.20
N ALA A 214 -49.45 8.72 57.20
CA ALA A 214 -48.63 9.76 57.83
C ALA A 214 -47.58 10.32 56.86
N TYR A 215 -46.90 9.45 56.12
CA TYR A 215 -45.91 9.81 55.10
C TYR A 215 -46.53 10.66 53.98
N ILE A 216 -47.66 10.23 53.41
CA ILE A 216 -48.38 10.98 52.36
C ILE A 216 -48.83 12.35 52.88
N LYS A 217 -49.31 12.43 54.11
CA LYS A 217 -49.76 13.69 54.72
C LYS A 217 -48.59 14.67 54.95
N GLU A 218 -47.43 14.16 55.35
CA GLU A 218 -46.21 14.96 55.54
C GLU A 218 -45.69 15.51 54.20
N ARG A 219 -45.72 14.70 53.14
CA ARG A 219 -45.22 15.08 51.81
C ARG A 219 -46.18 15.94 50.98
N THR A 220 -47.45 15.59 50.93
CA THR A 220 -48.46 16.28 50.09
C THR A 220 -49.24 17.36 50.82
N GLY A 221 -49.08 17.47 52.15
CA GLY A 221 -49.79 18.43 53.00
C GLY A 221 -51.27 18.08 53.28
N ALA A 222 -51.79 16.99 52.70
CA ALA A 222 -53.17 16.55 52.89
C ALA A 222 -53.26 15.04 53.16
N ALA A 223 -54.13 14.63 54.07
CA ALA A 223 -54.36 13.21 54.33
C ALA A 223 -55.20 12.58 53.20
N PRO A 224 -54.94 11.33 52.80
CA PRO A 224 -55.78 10.61 51.84
C PRO A 224 -57.25 10.60 52.29
N ARG A 225 -58.17 11.00 51.40
CA ARG A 225 -59.60 11.08 51.71
C ARG A 225 -60.23 9.69 51.71
N GLY A 226 -60.91 9.32 52.80
CA GLY A 226 -61.63 8.06 52.95
C GLY A 226 -60.78 6.92 53.53
N ASN A 227 -61.18 5.67 53.28
CA ASN A 227 -60.41 4.47 53.65
C ASN A 227 -59.88 3.76 52.38
N PRO A 228 -58.88 4.33 51.69
CA PRO A 228 -58.29 3.71 50.51
C PRO A 228 -57.63 2.37 50.85
N SER A 229 -57.62 1.45 49.88
CA SER A 229 -56.90 0.17 50.02
C SER A 229 -55.40 0.41 50.16
N ARG A 230 -54.70 -0.53 50.80
CA ARG A 230 -53.23 -0.48 50.94
C ARG A 230 -52.50 -0.30 49.62
N GLU A 231 -52.96 -0.96 48.56
CA GLU A 231 -52.42 -0.81 47.20
C GLU A 231 -52.55 0.63 46.67
N THR A 232 -53.67 1.29 46.96
CA THR A 232 -53.87 2.70 46.60
C THR A 232 -52.96 3.62 47.42
N LEU A 233 -52.74 3.32 48.70
CA LEU A 233 -51.82 4.07 49.57
C LEU A 233 -50.36 3.93 49.14
N LEU A 234 -49.93 2.75 48.67
CA LEU A 234 -48.58 2.52 48.15
C LEU A 234 -48.35 3.36 46.89
N ARG A 235 -49.28 3.31 45.91
CA ARG A 235 -49.19 4.13 44.70
C ARG A 235 -49.20 5.64 45.00
N MET A 236 -50.04 6.09 45.94
CA MET A 236 -50.05 7.50 46.34
C MET A 236 -48.79 7.92 47.11
N ALA A 237 -48.08 7.00 47.76
CA ALA A 237 -46.80 7.27 48.43
C ALA A 237 -45.61 7.26 47.44
N GLU A 238 -45.71 6.45 46.38
CA GLU A 238 -44.76 6.43 45.26
C GLU A 238 -44.87 7.71 44.39
N GLU A 239 -46.09 8.28 44.27
CA GLU A 239 -46.36 9.49 43.48
C GLU A 239 -46.21 10.84 44.25
N ALA A 240 -45.98 10.82 45.57
CA ALA A 240 -45.99 11.99 46.48
C ALA A 240 -44.62 12.61 46.78
#